data_AF-A0A9R1QW08-F1
#
_entry.id   AF-A0A9R1QW08-F1
#
_cell.length_a   1.000
_cell.length_b   1.000
_cell.length_c   1.000
_cell.angle_alpha   90.00
_cell.angle_beta   90.00
_cell.angle_gamma   90.00
#
_symmetry.space_group_name_H-M   'P 1'
#
loop_
_entity.id
_entity.type
_entity.pdbx_description
1 polymer ?
#
loop_
_entity_poly.entity_id
_entity_poly.type
_entity_poly.pdbx_seq_one_letter_code
_entity_poly.pdbx_strand_id
1 'polypeptide(L)'
;MVFVLFLGHNVHKIDKVNVYKMDFSRPEWCKVDMIGDRVFLLGGDSIGASNFGASCSASEHGLSSNCIYFLNNIAAEENYLHVFNLEKGTEEVQRPFRHKNGCALPPPRPPIWLLPTDD
;
A
#
# COMPACT_ATOMS: atom_id res chain seq x y z
N MET A 1 -11.41 5.36 0.98
CA MET A 1 -10.24 6.09 1.51
C MET A 1 -9.40 5.15 2.34
N VAL A 2 -8.07 5.19 2.19
CA VAL A 2 -7.15 4.37 2.98
C VAL A 2 -6.21 5.30 3.74
N PHE A 3 -6.00 5.02 5.03
CA PHE A 3 -5.02 5.70 5.88
C PHE A 3 -3.96 4.71 6.32
N VAL A 4 -2.69 5.05 6.08
CA VAL A 4 -1.52 4.34 6.60
C VAL A 4 -0.92 5.21 7.70
N LEU A 5 -0.83 4.66 8.91
CA LEU A 5 -0.35 5.36 10.10
C LEU A 5 0.98 4.75 10.55
N PHE A 6 1.99 5.58 10.78
CA PHE A 6 3.33 5.16 11.23
C PHE A 6 3.48 5.30 12.74
N LEU A 7 4.29 4.42 13.35
CA LEU A 7 4.53 4.46 14.78
C LEU A 7 5.54 5.57 15.15
N GLY A 8 5.02 6.72 15.58
CA GLY A 8 5.85 7.86 15.99
C GLY A 8 6.72 8.36 14.84
N HIS A 9 8.03 8.50 15.08
CA HIS A 9 9.00 8.92 14.06
C HIS A 9 9.61 7.74 13.29
N ASN A 10 9.23 6.50 13.61
CA ASN A 10 9.76 5.33 12.91
C ASN A 10 8.96 5.07 11.63
N VAL A 11 9.43 5.68 10.56
CA VAL A 11 8.84 5.56 9.21
C VAL A 11 8.98 4.16 8.62
N HIS A 12 9.79 3.27 9.20
CA HIS A 12 9.94 1.87 8.76
C HIS A 12 8.86 0.95 9.36
N LYS A 13 8.15 1.42 10.40
CA LYS A 13 7.14 0.62 11.11
C LYS A 13 5.76 1.25 10.96
N ILE A 14 4.89 0.53 10.28
CA ILE A 14 3.47 0.88 10.18
C ILE A 14 2.78 0.40 11.45
N ASP A 15 2.08 1.32 12.10
CA ASP A 15 1.29 1.02 13.31
C ASP A 15 -0.06 0.42 12.92
N LYS A 16 -0.74 1.06 11.96
CA LYS A 16 -2.09 0.65 11.56
C LYS A 16 -2.43 1.10 10.15
N VAL A 17 -3.26 0.30 9.50
CA VAL A 17 -3.95 0.69 8.28
C VAL A 17 -5.45 0.69 8.53
N ASN A 18 -6.13 1.79 8.17
CA ASN A 18 -7.58 1.90 8.27
C ASN A 18 -8.16 2.16 6.90
N VAL A 19 -9.24 1.44 6.57
CA VAL A 19 -10.00 1.66 5.34
C VAL A 19 -11.36 2.23 5.69
N TYR A 20 -11.79 3.21 4.91
CA TYR A 20 -13.09 3.82 5.00
C TYR A 20 -13.80 3.75 3.65
N LYS A 21 -15.07 3.38 3.68
CA LYS A 21 -15.98 3.39 2.53
C LYS A 21 -17.02 4.47 2.75
N MET A 22 -17.32 5.24 1.69
CA MET A 22 -18.40 6.21 1.73
C MET A 22 -19.73 5.46 1.76
N ASP A 23 -20.57 5.77 2.75
CA ASP A 23 -21.99 5.44 2.72
C ASP A 23 -22.72 6.58 1.97
N PHE A 24 -23.47 6.24 0.92
CA PHE A 24 -24.22 7.24 0.14
C PHE A 24 -25.65 7.43 0.66
N SER A 25 -26.15 6.49 1.47
CA SER A 25 -27.46 6.61 2.12
C SER A 25 -27.39 7.58 3.30
N ARG A 26 -26.25 7.59 3.99
CA ARG A 26 -25.86 8.55 5.03
C ARG A 26 -24.50 9.08 4.63
N PRO A 27 -24.37 10.32 4.13
CA PRO A 27 -23.16 10.81 3.46
C PRO A 27 -21.97 10.97 4.43
N GLU A 28 -21.42 9.85 4.88
CA GLU A 28 -20.38 9.74 5.88
C GLU A 28 -19.38 8.63 5.51
N TRP A 29 -18.15 8.78 6.01
CA TRP A 29 -17.10 7.78 5.84
C TRP A 29 -17.17 6.73 6.94
N CYS A 30 -17.55 5.51 6.58
CA CYS A 30 -17.65 4.38 7.50
C CYS A 30 -16.37 3.55 7.45
N LYS A 31 -15.78 3.25 8.62
CA LYS A 31 -14.65 2.32 8.69
C LYS A 31 -15.11 0.93 8.26
N VAL A 32 -14.31 0.26 7.43
CA VAL A 32 -14.53 -1.12 7.00
C VAL A 32 -13.28 -1.96 7.23
N ASP A 33 -13.49 -3.22 7.59
CA ASP A 33 -12.42 -4.22 7.74
C ASP A 33 -12.35 -5.17 6.54
N MET A 34 -13.25 -4.99 5.56
CA MET A 34 -13.30 -5.78 4.33
C MET A 34 -13.58 -4.92 3.11
N ILE A 35 -12.85 -5.18 2.03
CA ILE A 35 -13.01 -4.56 0.70
C ILE A 35 -13.34 -5.58 -0.40
N GLY A 36 -13.47 -6.88 -0.05
CA GLY A 36 -13.86 -7.95 -0.96
C GLY A 36 -12.74 -8.33 -1.94
N ASP A 37 -13.10 -8.66 -3.18
CA ASP A 37 -12.17 -9.00 -4.28
C ASP A 37 -11.41 -7.78 -4.84
N ARG A 38 -11.23 -6.75 -4.02
CA ARG A 38 -10.45 -5.57 -4.39
C ARG A 38 -9.15 -5.54 -3.63
N VAL A 39 -8.16 -4.92 -4.25
CA VAL A 39 -6.94 -4.47 -3.60
C VAL A 39 -6.82 -2.96 -3.72
N PHE A 40 -6.04 -2.37 -2.83
CA PHE A 40 -5.51 -1.01 -2.99
C PHE A 40 -4.00 -1.07 -3.17
N LEU A 41 -3.52 -0.42 -4.21
CA LEU A 41 -2.11 -0.26 -4.53
C LEU A 41 -1.73 1.19 -4.21
N LEU A 42 -0.87 1.40 -3.22
CA LEU A 42 -0.59 2.71 -2.64
C LEU A 42 0.90 3.04 -2.71
N GLY A 43 1.20 4.33 -2.81
CA GLY A 43 2.56 4.83 -2.91
C GLY A 43 2.74 6.17 -2.24
N GLY A 44 3.74 6.26 -1.35
CA GLY A 44 4.21 7.52 -0.77
C GLY A 44 5.27 8.20 -1.63
N ASP A 45 5.37 9.52 -1.57
CA ASP A 45 6.57 10.24 -1.98
C ASP A 45 7.63 10.28 -0.86
N SER A 46 8.76 10.97 -1.11
CA SER A 46 9.90 11.05 -0.17
C SER A 46 9.62 11.85 1.11
N ILE A 47 8.46 12.51 1.23
CA ILE A 47 8.02 13.21 2.45
C ILE A 47 6.84 12.50 3.11
N GLY A 48 6.45 11.33 2.60
CA GLY A 48 5.39 10.49 3.16
C GLY A 48 3.98 10.92 2.78
N ALA A 49 3.84 11.84 1.83
CA ALA A 49 2.55 12.13 1.25
C ALA A 49 2.19 11.00 0.27
N SER A 50 1.13 10.25 0.58
CA SER A 50 0.58 9.23 -0.29
C SER A 50 -0.18 9.88 -1.44
N ASN A 51 0.55 10.31 -2.46
CA ASN A 51 -0.02 11.11 -3.56
C ASN A 51 -0.66 10.25 -4.67
N PHE A 52 -0.42 8.94 -4.66
CA PHE A 52 -0.90 8.04 -5.71
C PHE A 52 -1.44 6.74 -5.14
N GLY A 53 -2.61 6.35 -5.66
CA GLY A 53 -3.25 5.09 -5.32
C GLY A 53 -4.11 4.58 -6.47
N ALA A 54 -4.15 3.27 -6.63
CA ALA A 54 -5.02 2.58 -7.57
C ALA A 54 -5.82 1.49 -6.84
N SER A 55 -6.90 1.03 -7.46
CA SER A 55 -7.65 -0.14 -7.01
C SER A 55 -8.03 -0.99 -8.21
N CYS A 56 -7.80 -2.29 -8.10
CA CYS A 56 -8.11 -3.27 -9.14
C CYS A 56 -8.72 -4.53 -8.51
N SER A 57 -9.22 -5.41 -9.38
CA SER A 57 -9.67 -6.74 -9.00
C SER A 57 -8.49 -7.60 -8.55
N ALA A 58 -8.64 -8.31 -7.44
CA ALA A 58 -7.58 -9.18 -6.94
C ALA A 58 -7.49 -10.46 -7.79
N SER A 59 -8.64 -11.09 -8.03
CA SER A 59 -8.77 -12.32 -8.80
C SER A 59 -8.23 -12.20 -10.24
N GLU A 60 -8.46 -11.06 -10.89
CA GLU A 60 -8.04 -10.79 -12.27
C GLU A 60 -6.51 -10.71 -12.42
N HIS A 61 -5.81 -10.22 -11.41
CA HIS A 61 -4.37 -10.00 -11.44
C HIS A 61 -3.58 -10.97 -10.55
N GLY A 62 -4.23 -12.04 -10.06
CA GLY A 62 -3.60 -13.03 -9.18
C GLY A 62 -3.09 -12.45 -7.86
N LEU A 63 -3.70 -11.35 -7.39
CA LEU A 63 -3.36 -10.71 -6.13
C LEU A 63 -4.18 -11.32 -4.98
N SER A 64 -3.69 -11.13 -3.75
CA SER A 64 -4.45 -11.53 -2.57
C SER A 64 -5.60 -10.56 -2.34
N SER A 65 -6.82 -11.06 -2.34
CA SER A 65 -8.02 -10.25 -2.08
C SER A 65 -8.00 -9.65 -0.68
N ASN A 66 -8.78 -8.59 -0.49
CA ASN A 66 -8.88 -7.88 0.78
C ASN A 66 -7.52 -7.38 1.34
N CYS A 67 -6.60 -7.03 0.45
CA CYS A 67 -5.26 -6.59 0.81
C CYS A 67 -4.94 -5.17 0.35
N ILE A 68 -4.01 -4.54 1.07
CA ILE A 68 -3.42 -3.24 0.73
C ILE A 68 -1.93 -3.45 0.50
N TYR A 69 -1.48 -3.05 -0.68
CA TYR A 69 -0.09 -3.08 -1.10
C TYR A 69 0.44 -1.66 -1.01
N PHE A 70 1.34 -1.40 -0.08
CA PHE A 70 1.89 -0.08 0.17
C PHE A 70 3.40 -0.08 -0.02
N LEU A 71 3.87 0.79 -0.91
CA LEU A 71 5.29 1.08 -1.09
C LEU A 71 5.69 2.27 -0.24
N ASN A 72 6.51 1.98 0.77
CA ASN A 72 7.02 2.98 1.69
C ASN A 72 8.27 3.64 1.12
N ASN A 73 8.12 4.88 0.67
CA ASN A 73 9.19 5.65 0.03
C ASN A 73 9.81 6.71 0.97
N ILE A 74 9.39 6.76 2.24
CA ILE A 74 9.88 7.71 3.24
C ILE A 74 11.26 7.30 3.74
N ALA A 75 11.44 5.99 3.91
CA ALA A 75 12.73 5.40 4.23
C ALA A 75 13.60 5.42 2.97
N ALA A 76 14.41 6.48 2.80
CA ALA A 76 15.20 6.74 1.60
C ALA A 76 16.19 5.63 1.21
N GLU A 77 16.42 4.65 2.07
CA GLU A 77 17.29 3.49 1.82
C GLU A 77 16.52 2.19 1.59
N GLU A 78 15.19 2.18 1.74
CA GLU A 78 14.41 0.96 1.86
C GLU A 78 13.05 1.05 1.13
N ASN A 79 12.99 0.54 -0.11
CA ASN A 79 11.74 0.35 -0.84
C ASN A 79 11.06 -0.95 -0.40
N TYR A 80 10.46 -0.97 0.79
CA TYR A 80 9.68 -2.11 1.24
C TYR A 80 8.27 -2.08 0.68
N LEU A 81 7.85 -3.25 0.22
CA LEU A 81 6.46 -3.52 -0.10
C LEU A 81 5.82 -4.11 1.15
N HIS A 82 4.91 -3.35 1.74
CA HIS A 82 4.09 -3.79 2.85
C HIS A 82 2.77 -4.31 2.30
N VAL A 83 2.41 -5.54 2.64
CA VAL A 83 1.16 -6.18 2.26
C VAL A 83 0.32 -6.38 3.52
N PHE A 84 -0.75 -5.61 3.64
CA PHE A 84 -1.70 -5.71 4.75
C PHE A 84 -2.90 -6.53 4.34
N ASN A 85 -3.13 -7.65 5.02
CA ASN A 85 -4.36 -8.41 4.89
C ASN A 85 -5.37 -7.88 5.91
N LEU A 86 -6.45 -7.28 5.43
CA LEU A 86 -7.44 -6.61 6.30
C LEU A 86 -8.27 -7.61 7.11
N GLU A 87 -8.53 -8.80 6.57
CA GLU A 87 -9.30 -9.84 7.26
C GLU A 87 -8.53 -10.44 8.43
N LYS A 88 -7.24 -10.73 8.21
CA LYS A 88 -6.37 -11.34 9.23
C LYS A 88 -5.74 -10.30 10.16
N GLY A 89 -5.74 -9.03 9.77
CA GLY A 89 -5.03 -7.97 10.48
C GLY A 89 -3.51 -8.15 10.49
N THR A 90 -2.97 -8.83 9.48
CA THR A 90 -1.53 -9.17 9.39
C THR A 90 -0.80 -8.30 8.39
N GLU A 91 0.48 -8.05 8.65
CA GLU A 91 1.41 -7.39 7.74
C GLU A 91 2.48 -8.38 7.27
N GLU A 92 2.70 -8.43 5.97
CA GLU A 92 3.87 -9.06 5.37
C GLU A 92 4.77 -7.98 4.76
N VAL A 93 6.07 -8.01 5.06
CA VAL A 93 7.04 -7.04 4.54
C VAL A 93 7.97 -7.73 3.56
N GLN A 94 7.89 -7.31 2.30
CA GLN A 94 8.69 -7.85 1.20
C GLN A 94 9.77 -6.85 0.75
N ARG A 95 10.89 -7.38 0.24
CA ARG A 95 12.05 -6.59 -0.24
C ARG A 95 12.36 -6.87 -1.71
N PRO A 96 11.44 -6.61 -2.65
CA PRO A 96 11.61 -7.03 -4.04
C PRO A 96 12.69 -6.25 -4.82
N PHE A 97 13.06 -5.04 -4.38
CA PHE A 97 13.94 -4.13 -5.15
C PHE A 97 15.42 -4.15 -4.74
N ARG A 98 15.92 -5.23 -4.14
CA ARG A 98 17.34 -5.34 -3.77
C ARG A 98 18.23 -5.47 -5.02
N HIS A 99 19.29 -4.67 -5.09
CA HIS A 99 20.34 -4.86 -6.11
C HIS A 99 21.16 -6.11 -5.78
N LYS A 100 21.43 -6.97 -6.77
CA LYS A 100 22.14 -8.24 -6.56
C LYS A 100 23.61 -8.09 -6.09
N ASN A 101 24.20 -6.89 -6.15
CA ASN A 101 25.66 -6.71 -6.07
C ASN A 101 26.12 -5.61 -5.08
N GLY A 102 25.32 -5.20 -4.10
CA GLY A 102 25.77 -4.28 -3.03
C GLY A 102 26.01 -2.81 -3.46
N CYS A 103 25.69 -2.43 -4.68
CA CYS A 103 25.68 -1.02 -5.09
C CYS A 103 24.54 -0.27 -4.37
N ALA A 104 24.83 0.93 -3.87
CA ALA A 104 23.82 1.83 -3.35
C ALA A 104 22.75 2.08 -4.42
N LEU A 105 21.48 1.91 -4.05
CA LEU A 105 20.38 2.25 -4.94
C LEU A 105 20.42 3.76 -5.21
N PRO A 106 20.08 4.20 -6.44
CA PRO A 106 19.79 5.61 -6.64
C PRO A 106 18.66 6.05 -5.69
N PRO A 107 18.56 7.35 -5.37
CA PRO A 107 17.51 7.85 -4.51
C PRO A 107 16.14 7.29 -4.91
N PRO A 108 15.36 6.78 -3.95
CA PRO A 108 14.06 6.19 -4.24
C PRO A 108 13.18 7.16 -5.02
N ARG A 109 12.66 6.69 -6.16
CA ARG A 109 11.66 7.43 -6.93
C ARG A 109 10.27 7.05 -6.40
N PRO A 110 9.30 7.98 -6.44
CA PRO A 110 7.92 7.66 -6.12
C PRO A 110 7.48 6.41 -6.91
N PRO A 111 6.85 5.44 -6.24
CA PRO A 111 6.43 4.21 -6.88
C PRO A 111 5.33 4.50 -7.92
N ILE A 112 5.38 3.77 -9.03
CA ILE A 112 4.36 3.82 -10.07
C ILE A 112 3.73 2.43 -10.15
N TRP A 113 2.41 2.39 -10.03
CA TRP A 113 1.62 1.18 -10.25
C TRP A 113 1.16 1.15 -11.70
N LEU A 114 1.54 0.09 -12.42
CA LEU A 114 1.04 -0.19 -13.77
C LEU A 114 0.05 -1.33 -13.66
N LEU A 115 -1.19 -1.06 -14.04
CA LEU A 115 -2.22 -2.08 -14.18
C LEU A 115 -2.27 -2.48 -15.66
N PRO A 116 -2.16 -3.77 -15.99
CA PRO A 116 -2.42 -4.22 -17.35
C PRO A 116 -3.86 -3.85 -17.71
N THR A 117 -4.07 -3.37 -18.93
CA THR A 117 -5.40 -3.22 -19.50
C THR A 117 -5.77 -4.53 -20.18
N ASP A 118 -7.04 -4.92 -20.12
CA ASP A 118 -7.54 -6.01 -20.95
C ASP A 118 -7.27 -5.69 -22.44
N ASP A 119 -6.67 -6.64 -23.16
CA ASP A 119 -6.58 -6.66 -24.63
C ASP A 119 -7.82 -7.34 -25.24
#